data_AF-A0A7S1XWX4-F1
#
_entry.id   AF-A0A7S1XWX4-F1
#
_cell.length_a   1.000
_cell.length_b   1.000
_cell.length_c   1.000
_cell.angle_alpha   90.00
_cell.angle_beta   90.00
_cell.angle_gamma   90.00
#
_symmetry.space_group_name_H-M   'P 1'
#
loop_
_entity.id
_entity.type
_entity.pdbx_description
1 polymer ?
#
loop_
_entity_poly.entity_id
_entity_poly.type
_entity_poly.pdbx_seq_one_letter_code
_entity_poly.pdbx_strand_id
1 'polypeptide(L)'
;GASKDEALEYEAQRFSELAATNESASLIGIFNGMTAMKKSKFGDPVMDTKTVAVLGAGLMGAGIAQVSAEKGFKVVLKDKFPAGVAKGEGYINGNLGKKVKRRRMTKYEKDRIMANVVGVSDDDAS
;
A
#
# COMPACT_ATOMS: atom_id res chain seq x y z
N GLY A 1 -39.41 -0.18 -21.04
CA GLY A 1 -38.11 -0.63 -20.52
C GLY A 1 -37.95 -2.06 -20.92
N ALA A 2 -36.79 -2.46 -21.43
CA ALA A 2 -36.53 -3.85 -21.81
C ALA A 2 -36.87 -4.78 -20.64
N SER A 3 -37.42 -5.95 -20.93
CA SER A 3 -37.68 -6.96 -19.91
C SER A 3 -36.36 -7.39 -19.27
N LYS A 4 -36.39 -7.90 -18.04
CA LYS A 4 -35.18 -8.38 -17.36
C LYS A 4 -34.44 -9.45 -18.19
N ASP A 5 -35.19 -10.28 -18.90
CA ASP A 5 -34.65 -11.36 -19.72
C ASP A 5 -33.95 -10.80 -20.98
N GLU A 6 -34.54 -9.81 -21.65
CA GLU A 6 -33.90 -9.10 -22.76
C GLU A 6 -32.60 -8.40 -22.36
N ALA A 7 -32.55 -7.82 -21.16
CA ALA A 7 -31.34 -7.17 -20.65
C ALA A 7 -30.21 -8.18 -20.34
N LEU A 8 -30.55 -9.37 -19.84
CA LEU A 8 -29.58 -10.44 -19.58
C LEU A 8 -29.05 -11.06 -20.87
N GLU A 9 -29.91 -11.25 -21.88
CA GLU A 9 -29.47 -11.71 -23.20
C GLU A 9 -28.50 -10.72 -23.85
N TYR A 10 -28.81 -9.42 -23.75
CA TYR A 10 -27.91 -8.37 -24.23
C TYR A 10 -26.57 -8.36 -23.50
N GLU A 11 -26.57 -8.51 -22.17
CA GLU A 11 -25.33 -8.63 -21.38
C GLU A 11 -24.52 -9.86 -21.79
N ALA A 12 -25.16 -11.02 -21.94
CA ALA A 12 -24.50 -12.27 -22.32
C ALA A 12 -23.84 -12.15 -23.70
N GLN A 13 -24.53 -11.56 -24.67
CA GLN A 13 -23.97 -11.33 -26.00
C GLN A 13 -22.72 -10.43 -25.92
N ARG A 14 -22.83 -9.27 -25.27
CA ARG A 14 -21.70 -8.32 -25.15
C ARG A 14 -20.54 -8.87 -24.33
N PHE A 15 -20.82 -9.65 -23.29
CA PHE A 15 -19.80 -10.34 -22.51
C PHE A 15 -19.03 -11.33 -23.38
N SER A 16 -19.73 -12.14 -24.18
CA SER A 16 -19.08 -13.13 -25.05
C SER A 16 -18.20 -12.47 -26.12
N GLU A 17 -18.66 -11.38 -26.73
CA GLU A 17 -17.89 -10.56 -27.67
C GLU A 17 -16.60 -10.03 -27.02
N LEU A 18 -16.70 -9.42 -25.83
CA LEU A 18 -15.54 -8.89 -25.11
C LEU A 18 -14.59 -9.99 -24.65
N ALA A 19 -15.12 -11.10 -24.15
CA ALA A 19 -14.32 -12.22 -23.65
C ALA A 19 -13.44 -12.83 -24.75
N ALA A 20 -13.90 -12.83 -26.00
CA ALA A 20 -13.17 -13.33 -27.16
C ALA A 20 -12.12 -12.36 -27.73
N THR A 21 -12.02 -11.12 -27.21
CA THR A 21 -11.03 -10.14 -27.67
C THR A 21 -9.60 -10.46 -27.22
N ASN A 22 -8.62 -10.00 -27.99
CA ASN A 22 -7.20 -10.13 -27.64
C ASN A 22 -6.83 -9.30 -26.40
N GLU A 23 -7.49 -8.17 -26.21
CA GLU A 23 -7.34 -7.30 -25.05
C GLU A 23 -7.78 -8.00 -23.77
N SER A 24 -8.96 -8.65 -23.79
CA SER A 24 -9.44 -9.48 -22.69
C SER A 24 -8.46 -10.60 -22.36
N ALA A 25 -8.03 -11.37 -23.37
CA ALA A 25 -7.07 -12.46 -23.18
C ALA A 25 -5.74 -11.97 -22.56
N SER A 26 -5.24 -10.81 -23.02
CA SER A 26 -4.01 -10.19 -22.50
C SER A 26 -4.18 -9.76 -21.05
N LEU A 27 -5.29 -9.10 -20.70
CA LEU A 27 -5.57 -8.65 -19.33
C LEU A 27 -5.76 -9.82 -18.37
N ILE A 28 -6.38 -10.93 -18.80
CA ILE A 28 -6.46 -12.17 -18.03
C ILE A 28 -5.06 -12.73 -17.77
N GLY A 29 -4.17 -12.71 -18.78
CA GLY A 29 -2.77 -13.09 -18.61
C GLY A 29 -2.05 -12.26 -17.54
N ILE A 30 -2.21 -10.93 -17.56
CA ILE A 30 -1.63 -10.03 -16.56
C ILE A 30 -2.25 -10.31 -15.17
N PHE A 31 -3.57 -10.54 -15.09
CA PHE A 31 -4.25 -10.89 -13.84
C PHE A 31 -3.69 -12.17 -13.21
N ASN A 32 -3.52 -13.22 -14.02
CA ASN A 32 -2.93 -14.48 -13.59
C ASN A 32 -1.48 -14.29 -13.14
N GLY A 33 -0.70 -13.51 -13.89
CA GLY A 33 0.67 -13.13 -13.52
C GLY A 33 0.75 -12.38 -12.18
N MET A 34 -0.09 -11.36 -12.00
CA MET A 34 -0.18 -10.62 -10.73
C MET A 34 -0.57 -11.52 -9.55
N THR A 35 -1.51 -12.44 -9.77
CA THR A 35 -1.98 -13.38 -8.74
C THR A 35 -0.88 -14.37 -8.34
N ALA A 36 -0.10 -14.85 -9.31
CA ALA A 36 1.04 -15.72 -9.04
C ALA A 36 2.15 -14.99 -8.26
N MET A 37 2.46 -13.74 -8.60
CA MET A 37 3.53 -12.96 -7.95
C MET A 37 3.22 -12.51 -6.52
N LYS A 38 1.93 -12.44 -6.14
CA LYS A 38 1.53 -12.13 -4.75
C LYS A 38 1.78 -13.28 -3.77
N LYS A 39 1.99 -14.51 -4.26
CA LYS A 39 2.33 -15.67 -3.43
C LYS A 39 3.84 -15.70 -3.21
N SER A 40 4.28 -16.02 -1.99
CA SER A 40 5.71 -16.18 -1.69
C SER A 40 6.28 -17.31 -2.54
N LYS A 41 7.32 -17.01 -3.32
CA LYS A 41 8.06 -18.04 -4.08
C LYS A 41 8.97 -18.89 -3.19
N PHE A 42 9.28 -18.41 -1.99
CA PHE A 42 10.29 -18.98 -1.10
C PHE A 42 9.68 -19.68 0.13
N GLY A 43 8.36 -19.89 0.13
CA GLY A 43 7.63 -20.45 1.28
C GLY A 43 7.47 -19.46 2.43
N ASP A 44 7.18 -19.99 3.61
CA ASP A 44 7.06 -19.22 4.85
C ASP A 44 8.44 -18.80 5.37
N PRO A 45 8.58 -17.57 5.90
CA PRO A 45 9.86 -17.10 6.41
C PRO A 45 10.25 -17.89 7.67
N VAL A 46 11.56 -18.17 7.82
CA VAL A 46 12.12 -18.82 9.02
C VAL A 46 11.93 -17.95 10.26
N MET A 47 11.90 -16.62 10.09
CA MET A 47 11.63 -15.66 11.17
C MET A 47 10.63 -14.60 10.72
N ASP A 48 9.68 -14.28 11.60
CA ASP A 48 8.71 -13.22 11.39
C ASP A 48 9.32 -11.85 11.72
N THR A 49 9.28 -10.94 10.75
CA THR A 49 9.84 -9.58 10.89
C THR A 49 8.84 -8.69 11.60
N LYS A 50 9.13 -8.29 12.85
CA LYS A 50 8.24 -7.39 13.62
C LYS A 50 8.62 -5.91 13.49
N THR A 51 9.91 -5.63 13.26
CA THR A 51 10.48 -4.30 13.23
C THR A 51 11.34 -4.11 11.98
N VAL A 52 11.21 -2.97 11.33
CA VAL A 52 11.95 -2.61 10.11
C VAL A 52 12.64 -1.27 10.32
N ALA A 53 13.90 -1.15 9.89
CA ALA A 53 14.60 0.13 9.85
C ALA A 53 14.66 0.65 8.40
N VAL A 54 14.32 1.93 8.22
CA VAL A 54 14.41 2.63 6.94
C VAL A 54 15.49 3.69 7.07
N LEU A 55 16.54 3.55 6.26
CA LEU A 55 17.68 4.46 6.23
C LEU A 55 17.43 5.57 5.21
N GLY A 56 17.34 6.81 5.70
CA GLY A 56 16.98 8.01 4.95
C GLY A 56 15.49 8.35 5.08
N ALA A 57 15.18 9.55 5.56
CA ALA A 57 13.82 10.07 5.74
C ALA A 57 13.35 10.97 4.56
N GLY A 58 14.01 10.84 3.41
CA GLY A 58 13.60 11.49 2.16
C GLY A 58 12.25 10.97 1.63
N LEU A 59 11.86 11.43 0.43
CA LEU A 59 10.55 11.11 -0.16
C LEU A 59 10.25 9.60 -0.24
N MET A 60 11.21 8.82 -0.75
CA MET A 60 11.04 7.36 -0.86
C MET A 60 11.06 6.68 0.50
N GLY A 61 11.98 7.08 1.40
CA GLY A 61 12.09 6.50 2.73
C GLY A 61 10.83 6.71 3.56
N ALA A 62 10.29 7.92 3.55
CA ALA A 62 9.00 8.22 4.18
C ALA A 62 7.84 7.40 3.57
N GLY A 63 7.85 7.18 2.24
CA GLY A 63 6.87 6.33 1.57
C GLY A 63 6.96 4.86 1.99
N ILE A 64 8.17 4.30 2.05
CA ILE A 64 8.41 2.92 2.50
C ILE A 64 8.01 2.77 3.98
N ALA A 65 8.39 3.74 4.82
CA ALA A 65 8.02 3.75 6.22
C ALA A 65 6.50 3.78 6.41
N GLN A 66 5.78 4.62 5.66
CA GLN A 66 4.31 4.68 5.69
C GLN A 66 3.69 3.33 5.31
N VAL A 67 4.06 2.75 4.17
CA VAL A 67 3.46 1.49 3.68
C VAL A 67 3.75 0.34 4.65
N SER A 68 4.93 0.33 5.26
CA SER A 68 5.30 -0.67 6.27
C SER A 68 4.51 -0.48 7.56
N ALA A 69 4.38 0.74 8.07
CA ALA A 69 3.60 1.03 9.27
C ALA A 69 2.10 0.75 9.08
N GLU A 70 1.55 1.01 7.88
CA GLU A 70 0.17 0.65 7.51
C GLU A 70 -0.09 -0.86 7.54
N LYS A 71 0.94 -1.67 7.27
CA LYS A 71 0.88 -3.14 7.39
C LYS A 71 1.09 -3.66 8.81
N GLY A 72 1.32 -2.76 9.79
CA GLY A 72 1.46 -3.11 11.19
C GLY A 72 2.90 -3.37 11.66
N PHE A 73 3.90 -3.17 10.81
CA PHE A 73 5.30 -3.25 11.22
C PHE A 73 5.67 -2.05 12.10
N LYS A 74 6.51 -2.27 13.12
CA LYS A 74 7.19 -1.17 13.80
C LYS A 74 8.32 -0.67 12.90
N VAL A 75 8.39 0.64 12.67
CA VAL A 75 9.33 1.24 11.72
C VAL A 75 10.23 2.23 12.43
N VAL A 76 11.53 2.04 12.31
CA VAL A 76 12.55 3.04 12.71
C VAL A 76 12.93 3.83 11.48
N LEU A 77 12.62 5.12 11.45
CA LEU A 77 12.96 6.03 10.36
C LEU A 77 14.24 6.81 10.73
N LYS A 78 15.38 6.34 10.22
CA LYS A 78 16.69 6.94 10.52
C LYS A 78 17.05 7.98 9.47
N ASP A 79 17.47 9.16 9.88
CA ASP A 79 18.18 10.11 9.01
C ASP A 79 19.43 10.65 9.70
N LYS A 80 20.32 11.32 8.96
CA LYS A 80 21.48 11.97 9.53
C LYS A 80 21.06 13.18 10.37
N PHE A 81 20.15 14.00 9.83
CA PHE A 81 19.74 15.26 10.46
C PHE A 81 18.31 15.17 11.03
N PRO A 82 18.03 15.73 12.21
CA PRO A 82 16.68 15.77 12.79
C PRO A 82 15.63 16.39 11.85
N ALA A 83 16.03 17.39 11.06
CA ALA A 83 15.15 18.02 10.07
C ALA A 83 14.70 17.06 8.97
N GLY A 84 15.53 16.08 8.59
CA GLY A 84 15.19 15.04 7.63
C GLY A 84 14.10 14.13 8.18
N VAL A 85 14.28 13.67 9.42
CA VAL A 85 13.30 12.84 10.15
C VAL A 85 11.95 13.55 10.25
N ALA A 86 11.94 14.79 10.75
CA ALA A 86 10.72 15.58 10.90
C ALA A 86 9.99 15.81 9.57
N LYS A 87 10.74 16.03 8.48
CA LYS A 87 10.18 16.13 7.12
C LYS A 87 9.54 14.82 6.67
N GLY A 88 10.20 13.70 6.93
CA GLY A 88 9.68 12.36 6.65
C GLY A 88 8.38 12.07 7.42
N GLU A 89 8.39 12.28 8.74
CA GLU A 89 7.19 12.10 9.59
C GLU A 89 6.05 13.04 9.17
N GLY A 90 6.36 14.30 8.86
CA GLY A 90 5.40 15.26 8.33
C GLY A 90 4.76 14.81 7.02
N TYR A 91 5.55 14.22 6.12
CA TYR A 91 5.05 13.65 4.86
C TYR A 91 4.06 12.51 5.11
N ILE A 92 4.41 11.56 5.98
CA ILE A 92 3.56 10.42 6.35
C ILE A 92 2.25 10.92 6.98
N ASN A 93 2.36 11.81 7.97
CA ASN A 93 1.22 12.41 8.67
C ASN A 93 0.27 13.15 7.71
N GLY A 94 0.82 13.90 6.76
CA GLY A 94 0.06 14.60 5.73
C GLY A 94 -0.68 13.65 4.78
N ASN A 95 -0.04 12.58 4.34
CA ASN A 95 -0.64 11.57 3.47
C ASN A 95 -1.78 10.80 4.16
N LEU A 96 -1.56 10.35 5.40
CA LEU A 96 -2.62 9.72 6.19
C LEU A 96 -3.77 10.69 6.47
N GLY A 97 -3.46 11.97 6.74
CA GLY A 97 -4.47 13.03 6.86
C GLY A 97 -5.34 13.18 5.61
N LYS A 98 -4.77 13.05 4.40
CA LYS A 98 -5.55 13.03 3.14
C LYS A 98 -6.46 11.81 3.06
N LYS A 99 -6.02 10.63 3.49
CA LYS A 99 -6.86 9.41 3.54
C LYS A 99 -8.05 9.58 4.49
N VAL A 100 -7.83 10.20 5.65
CA VAL A 100 -8.90 10.54 6.62
C VAL A 100 -9.89 11.54 6.02
N LYS A 101 -9.42 12.62 5.40
CA LYS A 101 -10.29 13.60 4.70
C LYS A 101 -11.14 12.96 3.61
N ARG A 102 -10.60 11.96 2.90
CA ARG A 102 -11.31 11.17 1.88
C ARG A 102 -12.19 10.05 2.45
N ARG A 103 -12.37 9.97 3.78
CA ARG A 103 -13.16 8.95 4.48
C ARG A 103 -12.73 7.50 4.15
N ARG A 104 -11.45 7.31 3.84
CA ARG A 104 -10.86 5.97 3.59
C ARG A 104 -10.24 5.36 4.85
N MET A 105 -10.20 6.12 5.95
CA MET A 105 -9.59 5.77 7.22
C MET A 105 -10.13 6.70 8.31
N THR A 106 -10.19 6.23 9.55
CA THR A 106 -10.54 7.02 10.74
C THR A 106 -9.32 7.77 11.31
N LYS A 107 -9.57 8.80 12.13
CA LYS A 107 -8.48 9.50 12.84
C LYS A 107 -7.71 8.54 13.77
N TYR A 108 -8.43 7.65 14.45
CA TYR A 108 -7.84 6.66 15.35
C TYR A 108 -6.87 5.72 14.63
N GLU A 109 -7.25 5.19 13.46
CA GLU A 109 -6.37 4.33 12.65
C GLU A 109 -5.11 5.07 12.20
N LYS A 110 -5.25 6.33 11.79
CA LYS A 110 -4.11 7.18 11.43
C LYS A 110 -3.14 7.32 12.62
N ASP A 111 -3.65 7.65 13.80
CA ASP A 111 -2.83 7.87 14.99
C ASP A 111 -2.13 6.57 15.40
N ARG A 112 -2.82 5.42 15.27
CA ARG A 112 -2.24 4.08 15.46
C ARG A 112 -1.10 3.78 14.48
N ILE A 113 -1.26 4.13 13.20
CA ILE A 113 -0.22 3.93 12.19
C ILE A 113 0.98 4.84 12.46
N MET A 114 0.74 6.10 12.83
CA MET A 114 1.82 7.02 13.18
C MET A 114 2.61 6.56 14.40
N ALA A 115 1.95 5.96 15.39
CA ALA A 115 2.61 5.40 16.58
C ALA A 115 3.57 4.24 16.26
N ASN A 116 3.43 3.60 15.10
CA ASN A 116 4.37 2.57 14.65
C ASN A 116 5.65 3.15 14.04
N VAL A 117 5.71 4.46 13.74
CA VAL A 117 6.88 5.11 13.15
C VAL A 117 7.64 5.85 14.24
N VAL A 118 8.91 5.51 14.42
CA VAL A 118 9.84 6.13 15.36
C VAL A 118 10.97 6.78 14.58
N GLY A 119 11.00 8.11 14.56
CA GLY A 119 12.10 8.89 14.00
C GLY A 119 13.35 8.83 14.87
N VAL A 120 14.52 8.66 14.23
CA VAL A 120 15.83 8.67 14.89
C VAL A 120 16.84 9.46 14.04
N SER A 121 17.61 10.31 14.67
CA SER A 121 18.71 11.08 14.07
C SER A 121 20.07 10.68 14.65
N ASP A 122 21.18 11.15 14.07
CA ASP A 122 22.52 10.87 14.65
C ASP A 122 22.72 11.61 15.98
N ASP A 123 22.02 12.74 16.18
CA ASP A 123 22.06 13.53 17.41
C ASP A 123 21.40 12.80 18.60
N ASP A 124 20.60 11.76 18.34
CA ASP A 124 19.95 10.94 19.38
C ASP A 124 20.84 9.80 19.90
N ALA A 125 22.03 9.60 19.28
CA ALA A 125 22.98 8.54 19.62
C ALA A 125 24.10 8.98 20.58
N SER A 126 24.05 10.23 21.08
CA SER A 126 24.98 10.82 22.04
C SER A 126 24.43 10.90 23.45
#